data_AF-A0A2M7INC8-F1
#
_entry.id   AF-A0A2M7INC8-F1
#
_cell.length_a   1.000
_cell.length_b   1.000
_cell.length_c   1.000
_cell.angle_alpha   90.00
_cell.angle_beta   90.00
_cell.angle_gamma   90.00
#
_symmetry.space_group_name_H-M   'P 1'
#
loop_
_entity.id
_entity.type
_entity.pdbx_description
1 polymer ?
#
loop_
_entity_poly.entity_id
_entity_poly.type
_entity_poly.pdbx_seq_one_letter_code
_entity_poly.pdbx_strand_id
1 'polypeptide(L)'
;AGAKQAGIENSTEQTFSINITNTSGKLGVAALTKLKLETNGYFVNKLNSDLERKVERTIIIYDPKLSASALALSQLLGGALLSAGDESTLNTISIMVGSDLISE
;
A
#
# COMPACT_ATOMS: atom_id res chain seq x y z
N ALA A 1 -13.68 -44.30 -4.38
CA ALA A 1 -14.23 -42.97 -4.06
C ALA A 1 -13.16 -42.23 -3.26
N GLY A 2 -12.54 -41.13 -3.69
CA GLY A 2 -12.99 -40.10 -4.62
C GLY A 2 -13.20 -38.80 -3.85
N ALA A 3 -12.11 -38.08 -3.56
CA ALA A 3 -12.07 -36.61 -3.44
C ALA A 3 -10.61 -36.15 -3.30
N LYS A 4 -10.08 -35.62 -4.39
CA LYS A 4 -8.93 -34.73 -4.41
C LYS A 4 -9.36 -33.42 -3.75
N GLN A 5 -8.54 -32.84 -2.88
CA GLN A 5 -8.47 -31.39 -2.72
C GLN A 5 -7.00 -31.00 -2.75
N ALA A 6 -6.51 -30.82 -3.98
CA ALA A 6 -5.39 -29.95 -4.25
C ALA A 6 -5.92 -28.52 -4.17
N GLY A 7 -5.70 -27.87 -3.03
CA GLY A 7 -5.79 -26.41 -2.93
C GLY A 7 -4.45 -25.84 -3.35
N ILE A 8 -4.32 -25.50 -4.62
CA ILE A 8 -3.24 -24.64 -5.11
C ILE A 8 -3.68 -23.21 -4.76
N GLU A 9 -3.16 -22.66 -3.68
CA GLU A 9 -3.17 -21.20 -3.49
C GLU A 9 -1.76 -20.74 -3.82
N ASN A 10 -1.59 -20.27 -5.06
CA ASN A 10 -0.43 -19.47 -5.45
C ASN A 10 -0.48 -18.17 -4.64
N SER A 11 -0.05 -18.22 -3.39
CA SER A 11 0.36 -17.03 -2.66
C SER A 11 1.64 -16.58 -3.36
N THR A 12 1.53 -15.62 -4.28
CA THR A 12 2.67 -14.73 -4.56
C THR A 12 3.07 -14.16 -3.21
N GLU A 13 4.03 -14.80 -2.54
CA GLU A 13 4.53 -14.36 -1.25
C GLU A 13 4.99 -12.93 -1.44
N GLN A 14 4.23 -12.00 -0.85
CA GLN A 14 4.63 -10.61 -0.84
C GLN A 14 5.95 -10.55 -0.09
N THR A 15 7.06 -10.34 -0.82
CA THR A 15 8.41 -10.32 -0.26
C THR A 15 8.77 -9.01 0.43
N PHE A 16 7.81 -8.08 0.48
CA PHE A 16 7.98 -6.73 1.00
C PHE A 16 6.87 -6.38 2.00
N SER A 17 7.13 -5.41 2.86
CA SER A 17 6.15 -4.89 3.81
C SER A 17 5.48 -3.63 3.28
N ILE A 18 4.15 -3.53 3.38
CA ILE A 18 3.43 -2.28 3.13
C ILE A 18 3.05 -1.63 4.45
N ASN A 19 3.46 -0.38 4.64
CA ASN A 19 3.06 0.44 5.78
C ASN A 19 2.24 1.61 5.26
N ILE A 20 1.09 1.90 5.88
CA ILE A 20 0.23 3.02 5.51
C ILE A 20 0.25 4.03 6.63
N THR A 21 0.44 5.31 6.31
CA THR A 21 0.28 6.43 7.24
C THR A 21 -0.77 7.38 6.70
N ASN A 22 -1.84 7.58 7.45
CA ASN A 22 -2.83 8.59 7.12
C ASN A 22 -2.25 9.98 7.32
N THR A 23 -2.13 10.78 6.26
CA THR A 23 -1.69 12.18 6.32
C THR A 23 -2.74 13.13 5.71
N SER A 24 -3.96 12.64 5.48
CA SER A 24 -5.02 13.37 4.80
C SER A 24 -5.78 14.36 5.71
N GLY A 25 -5.58 14.25 7.03
CA GLY A 25 -6.38 14.95 8.04
C GLY A 25 -7.84 14.46 8.15
N LYS A 26 -8.23 13.40 7.43
CA LYS A 26 -9.58 12.80 7.52
C LYS A 26 -9.51 11.39 8.08
N LEU A 27 -10.47 11.04 8.95
CA LEU A 27 -10.57 9.69 9.51
C LEU A 27 -11.03 8.68 8.45
N GLY A 28 -10.63 7.42 8.62
CA GLY A 28 -11.07 6.31 7.78
C GLY A 28 -10.33 6.14 6.44
N VAL A 29 -9.64 7.16 5.93
CA VAL A 29 -8.99 7.08 4.60
C VAL A 29 -7.93 5.98 4.53
N ALA A 30 -7.03 5.91 5.51
CA ALA A 30 -6.02 4.85 5.53
C ALA A 30 -6.63 3.45 5.69
N ALA A 31 -7.77 3.31 6.39
CA ALA A 31 -8.48 2.03 6.51
C ALA A 31 -9.11 1.61 5.18
N LEU A 32 -9.69 2.56 4.43
CA LEU A 32 -10.19 2.31 3.08
C LEU A 32 -9.06 1.96 2.11
N THR A 33 -7.91 2.65 2.19
CA THR A 33 -6.72 2.30 1.41
C THR A 33 -6.23 0.89 1.75
N LYS A 34 -6.17 0.55 3.03
CA LYS A 34 -5.82 -0.81 3.47
C LYS A 34 -6.76 -1.85 2.88
N LEU A 35 -8.08 -1.65 3.01
CA LEU A 35 -9.08 -2.57 2.48
C LEU A 35 -8.94 -2.74 0.96
N LYS A 36 -8.71 -1.65 0.22
CA LYS A 36 -8.49 -1.68 -1.22
C LYS A 36 -7.26 -2.51 -1.59
N LEU A 37 -6.15 -2.35 -0.86
CA LEU A 37 -4.93 -3.12 -1.08
C LEU A 37 -5.13 -4.61 -0.76
N GLU A 38 -5.75 -4.93 0.36
CA GLU A 38 -6.03 -6.31 0.78
C GLU A 38 -6.98 -7.03 -0.19
N THR A 39 -7.99 -6.33 -0.70
CA THR A 39 -8.90 -6.85 -1.74
C THR A 39 -8.18 -7.15 -3.06
N ASN A 40 -7.03 -6.50 -3.31
CA ASN A 40 -6.18 -6.73 -4.48
C ASN A 40 -5.01 -7.70 -4.19
N GLY A 41 -5.04 -8.42 -3.06
CA GLY A 41 -4.06 -9.45 -2.74
C GLY A 41 -2.77 -8.96 -2.08
N TYR A 42 -2.72 -7.70 -1.65
CA TYR A 42 -1.59 -7.16 -0.90
C TYR A 42 -1.79 -7.30 0.61
N PHE A 43 -0.71 -7.52 1.35
CA PHE A 43 -0.73 -7.55 2.82
C PHE A 43 -0.19 -6.23 3.39
N VAL A 44 -0.99 -5.58 4.24
CA VAL A 44 -0.60 -4.35 4.93
C VAL A 44 -0.09 -4.68 6.33
N ASN A 45 1.20 -4.42 6.54
CA ASN A 45 1.90 -4.71 7.79
C ASN A 45 1.56 -3.70 8.89
N LYS A 46 1.48 -2.40 8.56
CA LYS A 46 1.20 -1.35 9.56
C LYS A 46 0.22 -0.31 9.04
N LEU A 47 -0.61 0.18 9.95
CA LEU A 47 -1.55 1.27 9.72
C LEU A 47 -1.35 2.33 10.81
N ASN A 48 -0.84 3.49 10.41
CA ASN A 48 -0.55 4.63 11.27
C ASN A 48 -1.43 5.83 10.87
N SER A 49 -1.54 6.80 11.76
CA SER A 49 -2.21 8.07 11.49
C SER A 49 -1.39 9.24 12.02
N ASP A 50 -1.16 10.21 11.15
CA ASP A 50 -0.61 11.53 11.45
C ASP A 50 -1.68 12.55 11.03
N LEU A 51 -2.52 12.91 12.00
CA LEU A 51 -3.64 13.83 11.79
C LEU A 51 -3.21 15.32 11.90
N GLU A 52 -1.96 15.58 12.29
CA GLU A 52 -1.42 16.94 12.31
C GLU A 52 -1.10 17.40 10.88
N ARG A 53 -0.69 16.46 10.01
CA ARG A 53 -0.48 16.71 8.58
C ARG A 53 -1.77 16.65 7.78
N LYS A 54 -1.85 17.50 6.75
CA LYS A 54 -2.95 17.59 5.78
C LYS A 54 -2.40 17.65 4.37
N VAL A 55 -1.82 16.54 3.94
CA VAL A 55 -1.23 16.40 2.61
C VAL A 55 -2.34 16.11 1.60
N GLU A 56 -2.31 16.82 0.47
CA GLU A 56 -3.31 16.63 -0.58
C GLU A 56 -3.07 15.39 -1.42
N ARG A 57 -1.80 15.07 -1.71
CA ARG A 57 -1.41 14.00 -2.63
C ARG A 57 -0.91 12.77 -1.88
N THR A 58 -1.31 11.59 -2.36
CA THR A 58 -0.77 10.33 -1.87
C THR A 58 0.62 10.10 -2.42
N ILE A 59 1.54 9.69 -1.54
CA ILE A 59 2.95 9.45 -1.86
C ILE A 59 3.30 8.02 -1.45
N ILE A 60 3.95 7.29 -2.35
CA ILE A 60 4.48 5.96 -2.14
C ILE A 60 6.00 6.09 -2.08
N ILE A 61 6.56 5.86 -0.90
CA ILE A 61 7.99 5.79 -0.64
C ILE A 61 8.40 4.33 -0.69
N TYR A 62 9.37 3.97 -1.54
CA TYR A 62 9.71 2.56 -1.79
C TYR A 62 11.22 2.34 -1.91
N ASP A 63 11.67 1.15 -1.52
CA ASP A 63 13.01 0.65 -1.89
C ASP A 63 13.12 0.61 -3.43
N PRO A 64 14.15 1.23 -4.06
CA PRO A 64 14.35 1.20 -5.51
C PRO A 64 14.21 -0.18 -6.18
N LYS A 65 14.58 -1.26 -5.47
CA LYS A 65 14.45 -2.65 -5.94
C LYS A 65 12.98 -3.08 -6.12
N LEU A 66 12.05 -2.42 -5.45
CA LEU A 66 10.61 -2.63 -5.51
C LEU A 66 9.89 -1.68 -6.47
N SER A 67 10.62 -0.98 -7.34
CA SER A 67 10.05 -0.01 -8.30
C SER A 67 8.84 -0.53 -9.10
N ALA A 68 8.89 -1.77 -9.58
CA ALA A 68 7.78 -2.37 -10.31
C ALA A 68 6.52 -2.54 -9.44
N SER A 69 6.69 -3.03 -8.20
CA SER A 69 5.60 -3.16 -7.22
C SER A 69 5.04 -1.80 -6.82
N ALA A 70 5.90 -0.81 -6.61
CA ALA A 70 5.50 0.55 -6.27
C ALA A 70 4.69 1.20 -7.40
N LEU A 71 5.10 0.99 -8.66
CA LEU A 71 4.35 1.46 -9.82
C LEU A 71 2.96 0.83 -9.92
N ALA A 72 2.85 -0.49 -9.70
CA ALA A 72 1.56 -1.17 -9.68
C ALA A 72 0.64 -0.62 -8.57
N LEU A 73 1.18 -0.37 -7.37
CA LEU A 73 0.45 0.26 -6.27
C LEU A 73 0.03 1.69 -6.61
N SER A 74 0.89 2.48 -7.27
CA SER A 74 0.56 3.83 -7.72
C SER A 74 -0.64 3.83 -8.67
N GLN A 75 -0.64 2.94 -9.66
CA GLN A 75 -1.74 2.78 -10.61
C GLN A 75 -3.03 2.34 -9.91
N LEU A 76 -2.95 1.37 -9.00
CA LEU A 76 -4.09 0.91 -8.21
C LEU A 76 -4.71 2.03 -7.36
N LEU A 77 -3.87 2.93 -6.85
CA LEU A 77 -4.27 4.09 -6.05
C LEU A 77 -4.60 5.33 -6.90
N GLY A 78 -4.78 5.21 -8.22
CA GLY A 78 -5.21 6.33 -9.06
C GLY A 78 -4.10 7.32 -9.43
N GLY A 79 -2.84 6.86 -9.44
CA GLY A 79 -1.67 7.65 -9.83
C GLY A 79 -0.97 8.35 -8.66
N ALA A 80 -0.79 7.64 -7.54
CA ALA A 80 -0.03 8.16 -6.40
C ALA A 80 1.41 8.51 -6.80
N LEU A 81 1.98 9.55 -6.16
CA LEU A 81 3.35 10.00 -6.44
C LEU A 81 4.35 8.96 -5.95
N LEU A 82 5.38 8.69 -6.75
CA LEU A 82 6.44 7.74 -6.42
C LEU A 82 7.67 8.49 -5.92
N SER A 83 8.21 8.04 -4.79
CA SER A 83 9.46 8.55 -4.21
C SER A 83 10.36 7.38 -3.84
N ALA A 84 11.54 7.32 -4.45
CA ALA A 84 12.53 6.33 -4.05
C ALA A 84 13.06 6.68 -2.64
N GLY A 85 12.95 5.74 -1.72
CA GLY A 85 13.53 5.85 -0.38
C GLY A 85 15.04 5.60 -0.40
N ASP A 86 15.68 5.88 0.72
CA ASP A 86 17.07 5.51 0.97
C ASP A 86 17.21 4.04 1.40
N GLU A 87 18.44 3.55 1.50
CA GLU A 87 18.75 2.16 1.84
C GLU A 87 18.20 1.72 3.20
N SER A 88 17.70 2.61 4.06
CA SER A 88 17.03 2.24 5.32
C SER A 88 15.64 1.64 5.11
N THR A 89 15.09 1.72 3.88
CA THR A 89 13.75 1.26 3.52
C THR A 89 13.71 -0.13 2.90
N LEU A 90 14.72 -0.97 3.17
CA LEU A 90 14.85 -2.31 2.56
C LEU A 90 13.54 -3.10 2.61
N ASN A 91 13.15 -3.63 1.46
CA ASN A 91 11.94 -4.44 1.29
C ASN A 91 10.67 -3.81 1.87
N THR A 92 10.58 -2.48 1.90
CA THR A 92 9.45 -1.76 2.48
C THR A 92 8.88 -0.75 1.50
N ILE A 93 7.56 -0.70 1.44
CA ILE A 93 6.79 0.34 0.76
C ILE A 93 5.97 1.09 1.81
N SER A 94 6.22 2.38 1.95
CA SER A 94 5.48 3.26 2.86
C SER A 94 4.54 4.16 2.05
N ILE A 95 3.24 4.09 2.33
CA ILE A 95 2.20 4.84 1.65
C ILE A 95 1.72 5.95 2.58
N MET A 96 2.05 7.19 2.23
CA MET A 96 1.51 8.38 2.87
C MET A 96 0.21 8.76 2.17
N VAL A 97 -0.92 8.58 2.83
CA VAL A 97 -2.24 8.76 2.23
C VAL A 97 -2.65 10.22 2.32
N GLY A 98 -2.87 10.83 1.16
CA GLY A 98 -3.36 12.19 1.01
C GLY A 98 -4.88 12.27 0.93
N SER A 99 -5.41 13.49 0.85
CA SER A 99 -6.85 13.73 0.68
C SER A 99 -7.36 13.48 -0.75
N ASP A 100 -6.47 13.28 -1.72
CA ASP A 100 -6.78 12.91 -3.10
C ASP A 100 -7.52 11.58 -3.23
N LEU A 101 -7.27 10.62 -2.34
CA LEU A 101 -7.97 9.33 -2.32
C LEU A 101 -9.40 9.40 -1.77
N ILE A 102 -9.89 10.58 -1.42
CA ILE A 102 -11.22 10.79 -0.82
C ILE A 102 -12.25 11.22 -1.87
N SER A 103 -11.82 11.52 -3.10
CA SER A 103 -12.73 11.93 -4.17
C SER A 103 -13.24 10.71 -4.92
N GLU A 104 -14.40 10.18 -4.48
CA GLU A 104 -15.37 9.52 -5.36
C GLU A 104 -16.42 10.54 -5.81
#